data_AF-K8F205-F1
#
_entry.id   AF-K8F205-F1
#
_cell.length_a   1.000
_cell.length_b   1.000
_cell.length_c   1.000
_cell.angle_alpha   90.00
_cell.angle_beta   90.00
_cell.angle_gamma   90.00
#
_symmetry.space_group_name_H-M   'P 1'
#
loop_
_entity.id
_entity.type
_entity.pdbx_description
1 polymer ?
#
loop_
_entity_poly.entity_id
_entity_poly.type
_entity_poly.pdbx_seq_one_letter_code
_entity_poly.pdbx_strand_id
1 'polypeptide(L)'
;MTTSFSTTATRCENKCATTGRRRRKNSTTRTSSSSSSSSSSLVPETLKEMASDPEFQNTSTRLKAFGQKALTREEAKKRRRALENVGVNESFASYIETNKGSALERQLPPSILQVNIGIYCNQACSHCHVESSPLRVEETMSRETRERVEFILEKSEGVTTLDVTGGAPELAPEFRNLVRNARKMKGDALKIIDRCNLTVFYEPGQEDLGAFLKEHDVTVVASLPCYSEANTDKQRGRGVFERSIDALKELNALGYGIEGTGRTLDLMYNPGGAFLPPEQSKLEVAYKSELKEAYGIEFSNLFTLTNMPIKRFADFLHREKKTEEYMKLLVDNFNVSAAENVMCRDVVSIKWDGSLYDCDFNQQLDIGLLGAKAPKTVFDVESVEDIVGLKIASDNHCFGCTAGSGSSCGGAIA
;
A
#
# COMPACT_ATOMS: atom_id res chain seq x y z
N MET A 1 8.40 44.58 0.97
CA MET A 1 7.76 44.06 -0.25
C MET A 1 7.68 42.55 -0.10
N THR A 2 6.54 42.11 0.40
CA THR A 2 6.22 40.72 0.77
C THR A 2 5.29 40.16 -0.29
N THR A 3 5.74 39.17 -1.05
CA THR A 3 4.91 38.44 -2.02
C THR A 3 4.68 37.02 -1.53
N SER A 4 3.41 36.75 -1.25
CA SER A 4 2.79 35.49 -0.84
C SER A 4 2.84 34.43 -1.94
N PHE A 5 3.32 33.24 -1.60
CA PHE A 5 3.10 32.00 -2.36
C PHE A 5 2.20 31.08 -1.53
N SER A 6 0.93 30.93 -1.93
CA SER A 6 0.07 29.83 -1.49
C SER A 6 -1.18 29.79 -2.36
N THR A 7 -1.22 28.90 -3.36
CA THR A 7 -2.47 28.46 -4.02
C THR A 7 -2.17 27.25 -4.92
N THR A 8 -2.21 26.05 -4.35
CA THR A 8 -2.41 24.80 -5.13
C THR A 8 -2.92 23.60 -4.31
N ALA A 9 -2.95 23.66 -2.97
CA ALA A 9 -3.43 22.56 -2.12
C ALA A 9 -4.98 22.41 -2.05
N THR A 10 -5.75 23.38 -2.57
CA THR A 10 -7.21 23.50 -2.30
C THR A 10 -8.11 22.63 -3.20
N ARG A 11 -7.58 21.69 -3.99
CA ARG A 11 -8.40 20.97 -5.00
C ARG A 11 -9.08 19.69 -4.49
N CYS A 12 -8.70 19.14 -3.34
CA CYS A 12 -9.53 18.17 -2.61
C CYS A 12 -10.60 18.87 -1.74
N GLU A 13 -10.32 20.04 -1.18
CA GLU A 13 -11.27 20.77 -0.31
C GLU A 13 -12.40 21.46 -1.10
N ASN A 14 -12.13 22.08 -2.26
CA ASN A 14 -13.10 22.97 -2.91
C ASN A 14 -14.03 22.34 -3.95
N LYS A 15 -13.96 21.03 -4.24
CA LYS A 15 -14.95 20.38 -5.12
C LYS A 15 -16.04 19.61 -4.40
N CYS A 16 -15.88 19.28 -3.11
CA CYS A 16 -16.95 18.68 -2.32
C CYS A 16 -17.98 19.70 -1.82
N ALA A 17 -17.59 20.94 -1.53
CA ALA A 17 -18.50 21.92 -0.90
C ALA A 17 -19.55 22.58 -1.83
N THR A 18 -19.42 22.49 -3.16
CA THR A 18 -20.30 23.24 -4.09
C THR A 18 -21.18 22.41 -5.02
N THR A 19 -21.11 21.07 -4.97
CA THR A 19 -22.04 20.18 -5.72
C THR A 19 -23.15 19.59 -4.85
N GLY A 20 -23.10 19.75 -3.52
CA GLY A 20 -24.13 19.30 -2.57
C GLY A 20 -25.42 20.14 -2.54
N ARG A 21 -25.56 21.18 -3.38
CA ARG A 21 -26.81 21.95 -3.53
C ARG A 21 -27.41 21.76 -4.92
N ARG A 22 -27.99 20.60 -5.19
CA ARG A 22 -29.02 20.45 -6.22
C ARG A 22 -30.30 19.84 -5.65
N ARG A 23 -31.26 20.75 -5.44
CA ARG A 23 -32.72 20.61 -5.58
C ARG A 23 -33.30 19.22 -5.25
N ARG A 24 -33.99 19.15 -4.11
CA ARG A 24 -35.17 18.31 -3.92
C ARG A 24 -36.06 18.40 -5.17
N LYS A 25 -36.10 17.34 -5.95
CA LYS A 25 -37.21 17.02 -6.84
C LYS A 25 -37.75 15.67 -6.38
N ASN A 26 -39.05 15.66 -6.09
CA ASN A 26 -39.84 14.49 -5.74
C ASN A 26 -39.47 13.30 -6.65
N SER A 27 -38.86 12.27 -6.06
CA SER A 27 -38.74 10.96 -6.66
C SER A 27 -40.01 10.19 -6.33
N THR A 28 -40.93 10.17 -7.29
CA THR A 28 -41.94 9.12 -7.39
C THR A 28 -41.27 7.76 -7.28
N THR A 29 -41.76 6.97 -6.33
CA THR A 29 -41.56 5.52 -6.14
C THR A 29 -41.18 4.81 -7.44
N ARG A 30 -39.87 4.65 -7.66
CA ARG A 30 -39.32 3.56 -8.47
C ARG A 30 -38.97 2.45 -7.50
N THR A 31 -39.77 1.40 -7.57
CA THR A 31 -39.48 0.07 -7.01
C THR A 31 -38.03 -0.29 -7.25
N SER A 32 -37.33 -0.53 -6.13
CA SER A 32 -35.96 -1.02 -6.06
C SER A 32 -35.85 -2.40 -6.70
N SER A 33 -35.18 -2.46 -7.86
CA SER A 33 -34.65 -3.70 -8.43
C SER A 33 -33.11 -3.62 -8.45
N SER A 34 -32.50 -3.35 -7.30
CA SER A 34 -31.05 -3.27 -7.12
C SER A 34 -30.46 -4.54 -6.49
N SER A 35 -30.88 -5.70 -6.97
CA SER A 35 -30.30 -6.98 -6.58
C SER A 35 -29.45 -7.52 -7.72
N SER A 36 -28.11 -7.49 -7.58
CA SER A 36 -27.18 -8.60 -7.94
C SER A 36 -25.76 -8.21 -8.43
N SER A 37 -25.36 -6.93 -8.52
CA SER A 37 -24.03 -6.61 -9.10
C SER A 37 -22.87 -6.49 -8.10
N SER A 38 -23.12 -6.24 -6.81
CA SER A 38 -22.03 -6.12 -5.82
C SER A 38 -21.50 -7.47 -5.32
N SER A 39 -22.23 -8.58 -5.55
CA SER A 39 -21.86 -9.93 -5.10
C SER A 39 -21.13 -10.78 -6.15
N SER A 40 -20.73 -10.20 -7.28
CA SER A 40 -19.98 -10.93 -8.31
C SER A 40 -18.50 -10.54 -8.30
N SER A 41 -17.65 -11.54 -8.57
CA SER A 41 -16.21 -11.37 -8.84
C SER A 41 -15.95 -10.15 -9.70
N LEU A 42 -14.93 -9.37 -9.34
CA LEU A 42 -14.49 -8.17 -10.06
C LEU A 42 -13.49 -8.50 -11.19
N VAL A 43 -12.99 -9.74 -11.22
CA VAL A 43 -11.96 -10.17 -12.17
C VAL A 43 -12.39 -10.01 -13.63
N PRO A 44 -13.59 -10.47 -14.08
CA PRO A 44 -14.00 -10.34 -15.47
C PRO A 44 -14.07 -8.88 -15.94
N GLU A 45 -14.63 -7.99 -15.12
CA GLU A 45 -14.72 -6.56 -15.38
C GLU A 45 -13.33 -5.93 -15.45
N THR A 46 -12.46 -6.24 -14.48
CA THR A 46 -11.08 -5.74 -14.44
C THR A 46 -10.30 -6.17 -15.68
N LEU A 47 -10.40 -7.44 -16.09
CA LEU A 47 -9.75 -7.93 -17.31
C LEU A 47 -10.28 -7.23 -18.57
N LYS A 48 -11.59 -6.97 -18.65
CA LYS A 48 -12.19 -6.23 -19.77
C LYS A 48 -11.69 -4.78 -19.82
N GLU A 49 -11.58 -4.12 -18.66
CA GLU A 49 -11.04 -2.76 -18.58
C GLU A 49 -9.58 -2.73 -19.01
N MET A 50 -8.74 -3.61 -18.47
CA MET A 50 -7.34 -3.75 -18.85
C MET A 50 -7.17 -4.02 -20.35
N ALA A 51 -8.03 -4.85 -20.96
CA ALA A 51 -8.00 -5.13 -22.38
C ALA A 51 -8.29 -3.90 -23.25
N SER A 52 -9.13 -2.98 -22.76
CA SER A 52 -9.50 -1.74 -23.46
C SER A 52 -8.64 -0.53 -23.12
N ASP A 53 -7.83 -0.60 -22.07
CA ASP A 53 -7.02 0.50 -21.58
C ASP A 53 -5.64 0.53 -22.28
N PRO A 54 -5.34 1.59 -23.06
CA PRO A 54 -4.05 1.71 -23.73
C PRO A 54 -2.84 1.69 -22.80
N GLU A 55 -2.99 2.15 -21.55
CA GLU A 55 -1.92 2.14 -20.55
C GLU A 55 -1.57 0.70 -20.17
N PHE A 56 -2.57 -0.11 -19.82
CA PHE A 56 -2.36 -1.52 -19.50
C PHE A 56 -1.79 -2.31 -20.67
N GLN A 57 -2.27 -2.05 -21.89
CA GLN A 57 -1.74 -2.70 -23.09
C GLN A 57 -0.28 -2.35 -23.34
N ASN A 58 0.10 -1.08 -23.20
CA ASN A 58 1.48 -0.64 -23.37
C ASN A 58 2.40 -1.24 -22.29
N THR A 59 2.02 -1.17 -21.01
CA THR A 59 2.80 -1.75 -19.91
C THR A 59 2.95 -3.26 -20.08
N SER A 60 1.86 -3.99 -20.42
CA SER A 60 1.94 -5.43 -20.67
C SER A 60 2.87 -5.77 -21.85
N THR A 61 2.83 -4.98 -22.93
CA THR A 61 3.69 -5.16 -24.10
C THR A 61 5.16 -4.93 -23.74
N ARG A 62 5.45 -3.84 -23.02
CA ARG A 62 6.80 -3.53 -22.53
C ARG A 62 7.32 -4.59 -21.56
N LEU A 63 6.48 -5.08 -20.65
CA LEU A 63 6.84 -6.12 -19.70
C LEU A 63 7.19 -7.43 -20.41
N LYS A 64 6.42 -7.83 -21.42
CA LYS A 64 6.73 -9.01 -22.26
C LYS A 64 8.01 -8.84 -23.08
N ALA A 65 8.24 -7.65 -23.62
CA ALA A 65 9.38 -7.38 -24.50
C ALA A 65 10.71 -7.24 -23.75
N PHE A 66 10.71 -6.58 -22.59
CA PHE A 66 11.94 -6.21 -21.89
C PHE A 66 12.12 -6.91 -20.54
N GLY A 67 11.05 -7.45 -19.96
CA GLY A 67 11.04 -8.03 -18.62
C GLY A 67 11.08 -6.97 -17.51
N GLN A 68 10.61 -7.36 -16.32
CA GLN A 68 10.47 -6.44 -15.18
C GLN A 68 11.79 -5.74 -14.80
N LYS A 69 12.90 -6.49 -14.77
CA LYS A 69 14.21 -5.96 -14.34
C LYS A 69 14.69 -4.82 -15.25
N ALA A 70 14.47 -4.92 -16.56
CA ALA A 70 14.86 -3.87 -17.50
C ALA A 70 14.01 -2.60 -17.29
N LEU A 71 12.70 -2.76 -17.09
CA LEU A 71 11.79 -1.64 -16.83
C LEU A 71 12.14 -0.93 -15.51
N THR A 72 12.38 -1.69 -14.44
CA THR A 72 12.81 -1.12 -13.15
C THR A 72 14.10 -0.30 -13.29
N ARG A 73 15.08 -0.77 -14.09
CA ARG A 73 16.32 -0.01 -14.37
C ARG A 73 16.06 1.24 -15.19
N GLU A 74 15.15 1.19 -16.16
CA GLU A 74 14.75 2.36 -16.95
C GLU A 74 14.11 3.44 -16.06
N GLU A 75 13.19 3.04 -15.18
CA GLU A 75 12.56 3.95 -14.21
C GLU A 75 13.61 4.58 -13.27
N ALA A 76 14.57 3.79 -12.78
CA ALA A 76 15.64 4.27 -11.91
C ALA A 76 16.49 5.35 -12.59
N LYS A 77 16.82 5.16 -13.87
CA LYS A 77 17.54 6.17 -14.68
C LYS A 77 16.72 7.45 -14.86
N LYS A 78 15.40 7.33 -15.11
CA LYS A 78 14.51 8.49 -15.22
C LYS A 78 14.44 9.29 -13.92
N ARG A 79 14.30 8.61 -12.78
CA ARG A 79 14.33 9.24 -11.45
C ARG A 79 15.66 9.94 -11.18
N ARG A 80 16.79 9.29 -11.46
CA ARG A 80 18.13 9.87 -11.28
C ARG A 80 18.29 11.14 -12.11
N ARG A 81 17.93 11.11 -13.40
CA ARG A 81 17.99 12.28 -14.29
C ARG A 81 17.10 13.43 -13.81
N ALA A 82 15.90 13.12 -13.34
CA ALA A 82 15.00 14.13 -12.76
C ALA A 82 15.63 14.82 -11.54
N LEU A 83 16.31 14.07 -10.67
CA LEU A 83 17.01 14.63 -9.51
C LEU A 83 18.23 15.48 -9.90
N GLU A 84 19.03 15.03 -10.87
CA GLU A 84 20.17 15.79 -11.41
C GLU A 84 19.73 17.14 -11.97
N ASN A 85 18.61 17.17 -12.71
CA ASN A 85 18.03 18.39 -13.27
C ASN A 85 17.59 19.41 -12.21
N VAL A 86 17.28 18.96 -10.99
CA VAL A 86 16.90 19.84 -9.86
C VAL A 86 18.04 20.05 -8.87
N GLY A 87 19.28 19.68 -9.25
CA GLY A 87 20.50 20.00 -8.50
C GLY A 87 20.89 18.99 -7.41
N VAL A 88 20.18 17.87 -7.29
CA VAL A 88 20.54 16.77 -6.38
C VAL A 88 21.41 15.79 -7.17
N ASN A 89 22.68 15.64 -6.82
CA ASN A 89 23.62 14.77 -7.55
C ASN A 89 24.16 13.62 -6.68
N GLU A 90 24.15 13.80 -5.38
CA GLU A 90 24.50 12.80 -4.38
C GLU A 90 23.49 11.64 -4.32
N SER A 91 23.90 10.58 -3.62
CA SER A 91 23.02 9.46 -3.27
C SER A 91 22.02 9.87 -2.18
N PHE A 92 20.89 9.18 -2.08
CA PHE A 92 19.91 9.46 -1.02
C PHE A 92 20.50 9.31 0.39
N ALA A 93 21.35 8.30 0.62
CA ALA A 93 22.04 8.13 1.90
C ALA A 93 22.93 9.34 2.24
N SER A 94 23.72 9.82 1.27
CA SER A 94 24.54 11.03 1.43
C SER A 94 23.69 12.30 1.60
N TYR A 95 22.52 12.35 0.96
CA TYR A 95 21.57 13.44 1.11
C TYR A 95 21.05 13.55 2.55
N ILE A 96 20.70 12.42 3.18
CA ILE A 96 20.29 12.38 4.59
C ILE A 96 21.39 12.95 5.49
N GLU A 97 22.62 12.46 5.34
CA GLU A 97 23.75 12.90 6.17
C GLU A 97 24.05 14.40 5.99
N THR A 98 24.03 14.88 4.73
CA THR A 98 24.22 16.31 4.41
C THR A 98 23.14 17.19 5.05
N ASN A 99 21.93 16.65 5.20
CA ASN A 99 20.80 17.32 5.83
C ASN A 99 20.63 16.95 7.32
N LYS A 100 21.70 16.50 7.99
CA LYS A 100 21.77 16.23 9.43
C LYS A 100 20.86 15.10 9.94
N GLY A 101 20.45 14.19 9.06
CA GLY A 101 19.84 12.94 9.47
C GLY A 101 20.88 11.86 9.77
N SER A 102 20.45 10.84 10.49
CA SER A 102 21.26 9.68 10.86
C SER A 102 21.39 8.71 9.69
N ALA A 103 22.51 7.99 9.64
CA ALA A 103 22.72 6.93 8.67
C ALA A 103 21.59 5.87 8.72
N LEU A 104 21.24 5.34 7.55
CA LEU A 104 20.25 4.27 7.42
C LEU A 104 20.91 2.91 7.75
N GLU A 105 20.90 2.58 9.02
CA GLU A 105 21.48 1.36 9.58
C GLU A 105 20.45 0.59 10.39
N ARG A 106 20.49 -0.74 10.28
CA ARG A 106 19.65 -1.64 11.08
C ARG A 106 20.32 -1.91 12.43
N GLN A 107 20.01 -1.07 13.40
CA GLN A 107 20.62 -1.13 14.74
C GLN A 107 19.97 -2.17 15.66
N LEU A 108 18.68 -2.43 15.46
CA LEU A 108 17.89 -3.36 16.26
C LEU A 108 17.27 -4.44 15.38
N PRO A 109 16.98 -5.63 15.93
CA PRO A 109 16.15 -6.61 15.25
C PRO A 109 14.79 -5.99 14.87
N PRO A 110 14.29 -6.21 13.64
CA PRO A 110 12.96 -5.76 13.24
C PRO A 110 11.88 -6.33 14.15
N SER A 111 10.95 -5.50 14.62
CA SER A 111 9.77 -5.96 15.34
C SER A 111 8.62 -6.39 14.42
N ILE A 112 8.71 -6.03 13.13
CA ILE A 112 7.69 -6.30 12.11
C ILE A 112 8.24 -7.21 11.02
N LEU A 113 7.63 -8.39 10.88
CA LEU A 113 7.83 -9.30 9.76
C LEU A 113 6.75 -9.03 8.71
N GLN A 114 7.10 -8.32 7.64
CA GLN A 114 6.17 -8.05 6.55
C GLN A 114 6.32 -9.11 5.47
N VAL A 115 5.20 -9.69 5.00
CA VAL A 115 5.20 -10.80 4.06
C VAL A 115 4.30 -10.45 2.87
N ASN A 116 4.92 -10.20 1.71
CA ASN A 116 4.21 -10.12 0.44
C ASN A 116 3.99 -11.53 -0.07
N ILE A 117 2.79 -12.08 0.12
CA ILE A 117 2.47 -13.49 -0.14
C ILE A 117 2.24 -13.79 -1.63
N GLY A 118 2.19 -12.75 -2.46
CA GLY A 118 1.98 -12.86 -3.90
C GLY A 118 1.40 -11.57 -4.44
N ILE A 119 1.38 -11.44 -5.76
CA ILE A 119 0.96 -10.18 -6.41
C ILE A 119 -0.25 -10.33 -7.34
N TYR A 120 -0.89 -11.51 -7.31
CA TYR A 120 -2.24 -11.69 -7.85
C TYR A 120 -3.22 -10.78 -7.11
N CYS A 121 -4.11 -10.12 -7.85
CA CYS A 121 -5.14 -9.25 -7.30
C CYS A 121 -6.35 -9.26 -8.22
N ASN A 122 -7.56 -9.19 -7.67
CA ASN A 122 -8.78 -9.02 -8.46
C ASN A 122 -8.96 -7.60 -9.03
N GLN A 123 -8.13 -6.64 -8.63
CA GLN A 123 -8.11 -5.26 -9.13
C GLN A 123 -6.84 -4.98 -9.95
N ALA A 124 -6.87 -3.91 -10.76
CA ALA A 124 -5.70 -3.38 -11.44
C ALA A 124 -5.60 -1.86 -11.23
N CYS A 125 -5.23 -1.45 -10.01
CA CYS A 125 -5.18 -0.02 -9.66
C CYS A 125 -4.13 0.73 -10.50
N SER A 126 -4.47 1.94 -10.94
CA SER A 126 -3.62 2.82 -11.76
C SER A 126 -2.35 3.32 -11.06
N HIS A 127 -2.32 3.31 -9.73
CA HIS A 127 -1.18 3.76 -8.91
C HIS A 127 -0.52 2.62 -8.12
N CYS A 128 -0.82 1.36 -8.44
CA CYS A 128 -0.32 0.21 -7.69
C CYS A 128 1.21 0.14 -7.75
N HIS A 129 1.87 0.33 -6.60
CA HIS A 129 3.32 0.24 -6.47
C HIS A 129 3.84 -1.20 -6.49
N VAL A 130 2.95 -2.19 -6.30
CA VAL A 130 3.23 -3.64 -6.43
C VAL A 130 3.02 -4.15 -7.86
N GLU A 131 2.35 -3.37 -8.71
CA GLU A 131 2.01 -3.74 -10.09
C GLU A 131 1.09 -5.00 -10.18
N SER A 132 0.26 -5.20 -9.16
CA SER A 132 -0.67 -6.33 -9.06
C SER A 132 -1.83 -6.26 -10.05
N SER A 133 -2.27 -7.41 -10.55
CA SER A 133 -3.43 -7.52 -11.43
C SER A 133 -3.95 -8.97 -11.51
N PRO A 134 -5.12 -9.21 -12.11
CA PRO A 134 -5.62 -10.57 -12.31
C PRO A 134 -4.77 -11.41 -13.28
N LEU A 135 -3.80 -10.82 -13.96
CA LEU A 135 -2.87 -11.51 -14.86
C LEU A 135 -1.60 -12.03 -14.16
N ARG A 136 -1.38 -11.67 -12.88
CA ARG A 136 -0.16 -12.02 -12.11
C ARG A 136 -0.36 -13.31 -11.30
N VAL A 137 -0.65 -14.40 -11.99
CA VAL A 137 -1.06 -15.68 -11.35
C VAL A 137 0.11 -16.56 -10.90
N GLU A 138 1.32 -16.33 -11.42
CA GLU A 138 2.49 -17.16 -11.17
C GLU A 138 3.23 -16.75 -9.89
N GLU A 139 3.18 -15.46 -9.55
CA GLU A 139 3.89 -14.86 -8.42
C GLU A 139 3.10 -15.05 -7.12
N THR A 140 3.14 -16.27 -6.60
CA THR A 140 2.48 -16.68 -5.36
C THR A 140 3.44 -17.44 -4.46
N MET A 141 3.29 -17.28 -3.14
CA MET A 141 4.09 -17.97 -2.15
C MET A 141 3.84 -19.47 -2.20
N SER A 142 4.92 -20.25 -2.17
CA SER A 142 4.85 -21.69 -2.03
C SER A 142 4.67 -22.10 -0.57
N ARG A 143 4.15 -23.31 -0.35
CA ARG A 143 4.12 -23.91 0.99
C ARG A 143 5.50 -23.90 1.65
N GLU A 144 6.56 -24.30 0.93
CA GLU A 144 7.94 -24.36 1.43
C GLU A 144 8.42 -23.01 1.97
N THR A 145 8.22 -21.94 1.17
CA THR A 145 8.54 -20.58 1.60
C THR A 145 7.74 -20.17 2.83
N ARG A 146 6.44 -20.48 2.87
CA ARG A 146 5.59 -20.21 4.04
C ARG A 146 6.07 -20.95 5.29
N GLU A 147 6.48 -22.22 5.21
CA GLU A 147 7.01 -22.94 6.40
C GLU A 147 8.29 -22.29 6.90
N ARG A 148 9.11 -21.78 5.98
CA ARG A 148 10.34 -21.08 6.32
C ARG A 148 10.09 -19.72 6.96
N VAL A 149 9.11 -18.96 6.47
CA VAL A 149 8.63 -17.71 7.10
C VAL A 149 8.13 -17.98 8.52
N GLU A 150 7.31 -19.03 8.70
CA GLU A 150 6.80 -19.41 10.02
C GLU A 150 7.91 -19.81 10.98
N PHE A 151 8.94 -20.53 10.51
CA PHE A 151 10.10 -20.81 11.34
C PHE A 151 10.81 -19.52 11.79
N ILE A 152 11.05 -18.58 10.87
CA ILE A 152 11.71 -17.30 11.23
C ILE A 152 10.86 -16.55 12.27
N LEU A 153 9.54 -16.51 12.07
CA LEU A 153 8.61 -15.92 13.03
C LEU A 153 8.68 -16.61 14.40
N GLU A 154 8.76 -17.94 14.43
CA GLU A 154 8.91 -18.72 15.66
C GLU A 154 10.18 -18.33 16.42
N LYS A 155 11.31 -18.30 15.71
CA LYS A 155 12.65 -18.03 16.29
C LYS A 155 12.89 -16.58 16.65
N SER A 156 12.14 -15.65 16.08
CA SER A 156 12.28 -14.23 16.34
C SER A 156 11.36 -13.82 17.50
N GLU A 157 11.87 -13.84 18.73
CA GLU A 157 11.09 -13.49 19.92
C GLU A 157 10.66 -12.02 19.95
N GLY A 158 11.49 -11.13 19.38
CA GLY A 158 11.20 -9.69 19.30
C GLY A 158 10.15 -9.29 18.26
N VAL A 159 9.74 -10.22 17.37
CA VAL A 159 8.72 -9.92 16.36
C VAL A 159 7.34 -9.92 17.01
N THR A 160 6.72 -8.75 17.02
CA THR A 160 5.39 -8.51 17.60
C THR A 160 4.30 -8.39 16.54
N THR A 161 4.69 -8.16 15.28
CA THR A 161 3.74 -7.95 14.17
C THR A 161 4.09 -8.80 12.96
N LEU A 162 3.11 -9.55 12.46
CA LEU A 162 3.10 -10.17 11.14
C LEU A 162 2.22 -9.32 10.22
N ASP A 163 2.84 -8.64 9.25
CA ASP A 163 2.14 -7.75 8.30
C ASP A 163 2.01 -8.43 6.94
N VAL A 164 0.83 -8.99 6.65
CA VAL A 164 0.57 -9.74 5.41
C VAL A 164 0.05 -8.80 4.34
N THR A 165 0.77 -8.76 3.21
CA THR A 165 0.48 -7.90 2.06
C THR A 165 0.60 -8.68 0.75
N GLY A 166 0.39 -8.01 -0.37
CA GLY A 166 0.48 -8.62 -1.69
C GLY A 166 -0.26 -7.80 -2.73
N GLY A 167 -0.89 -8.50 -3.67
CA GLY A 167 -1.94 -7.91 -4.50
C GLY A 167 -3.28 -7.89 -3.76
N ALA A 168 -3.89 -9.06 -3.62
CA ALA A 168 -4.94 -9.35 -2.65
C ALA A 168 -4.47 -10.59 -1.86
N PRO A 169 -3.81 -10.41 -0.71
CA PRO A 169 -3.16 -11.51 0.01
C PRO A 169 -4.11 -12.69 0.28
N GLU A 170 -5.39 -12.42 0.49
CA GLU A 170 -6.44 -13.38 0.83
C GLU A 170 -6.74 -14.37 -0.31
N LEU A 171 -6.38 -14.01 -1.55
CA LEU A 171 -6.49 -14.88 -2.73
C LEU A 171 -5.28 -15.82 -2.88
N ALA A 172 -4.19 -15.61 -2.14
CA ALA A 172 -3.04 -16.49 -2.19
C ALA A 172 -3.33 -17.81 -1.44
N PRO A 173 -2.97 -18.99 -1.99
CA PRO A 173 -3.29 -20.29 -1.38
C PRO A 173 -2.81 -20.45 0.07
N GLU A 174 -1.66 -19.84 0.42
CA GLU A 174 -1.04 -19.99 1.74
C GLU A 174 -1.47 -18.93 2.77
N PHE A 175 -2.32 -17.97 2.42
CA PHE A 175 -2.74 -16.89 3.33
C PHE A 175 -3.36 -17.43 4.61
N ARG A 176 -4.39 -18.28 4.45
CA ARG A 176 -5.12 -18.82 5.60
C ARG A 176 -4.26 -19.74 6.46
N ASN A 177 -3.32 -20.46 5.85
CA ASN A 177 -2.37 -21.30 6.59
C ASN A 177 -1.40 -20.45 7.39
N LEU A 178 -0.80 -19.43 6.78
CA LEU A 178 0.12 -18.50 7.44
C LEU A 178 -0.53 -17.84 8.66
N VAL A 179 -1.73 -17.27 8.49
CA VAL A 179 -2.47 -16.61 9.58
C VAL A 179 -2.80 -17.59 10.71
N ARG A 180 -3.39 -18.75 10.38
CA ARG A 180 -3.78 -19.76 11.38
C ARG A 180 -2.59 -20.26 12.19
N ASN A 181 -1.48 -20.55 11.51
CA ASN A 181 -0.29 -21.08 12.16
C ASN A 181 0.44 -20.02 12.98
N ALA A 182 0.55 -18.79 12.47
CA ALA A 182 1.10 -17.67 13.23
C ALA A 182 0.31 -17.42 14.52
N ARG A 183 -1.03 -17.39 14.43
CA ARG A 183 -1.91 -17.26 15.61
C ARG A 183 -1.75 -18.43 16.58
N LYS A 184 -1.72 -19.67 16.09
CA LYS A 184 -1.50 -20.87 16.91
C LYS A 184 -0.15 -20.84 17.64
N MET A 185 0.88 -20.31 16.98
CA MET A 185 2.26 -20.29 17.48
C MET A 185 2.49 -19.19 18.53
N LYS A 186 2.02 -17.97 18.27
CA LYS A 186 2.31 -16.79 19.12
C LYS A 186 1.12 -16.32 19.96
N GLY A 187 -0.06 -16.92 19.80
CA GLY A 187 -1.27 -16.55 20.53
C GLY A 187 -1.64 -15.09 20.30
N ASP A 188 -2.32 -14.48 21.28
CA ASP A 188 -2.83 -13.11 21.22
C ASP A 188 -1.73 -12.03 21.29
N ALA A 189 -0.51 -12.41 21.66
CA ALA A 189 0.62 -11.49 21.74
C ALA A 189 1.11 -11.01 20.36
N LEU A 190 0.83 -11.78 19.30
CA LEU A 190 1.18 -11.38 17.94
C LEU A 190 0.05 -10.57 17.31
N LYS A 191 0.36 -9.36 16.83
CA LYS A 191 -0.52 -8.62 15.95
C LYS A 191 -0.39 -9.19 14.53
N ILE A 192 -1.49 -9.61 13.94
CA ILE A 192 -1.54 -10.02 12.52
C ILE A 192 -2.30 -8.93 11.75
N ILE A 193 -1.69 -8.39 10.71
CA ILE A 193 -2.28 -7.38 9.83
C ILE A 193 -2.57 -8.01 8.48
N ASP A 194 -3.76 -7.74 7.95
CA ASP A 194 -4.16 -8.03 6.58
C ASP A 194 -4.34 -6.73 5.80
N ARG A 195 -3.52 -6.54 4.75
CA ARG A 195 -3.61 -5.39 3.85
C ARG A 195 -4.61 -5.65 2.73
N CYS A 196 -5.87 -5.42 3.08
CA CYS A 196 -7.03 -5.77 2.30
C CYS A 196 -7.39 -4.73 1.24
N ASN A 197 -7.84 -5.18 0.06
CA ASN A 197 -8.35 -4.31 -1.00
C ASN A 197 -9.88 -4.13 -0.97
N LEU A 198 -10.55 -4.73 0.03
CA LEU A 198 -11.98 -4.81 0.28
C LEU A 198 -12.79 -5.63 -0.72
N THR A 199 -12.60 -5.45 -2.03
CA THR A 199 -13.44 -6.12 -3.04
C THR A 199 -13.20 -7.62 -3.11
N VAL A 200 -12.10 -8.11 -2.54
CA VAL A 200 -11.76 -9.53 -2.40
C VAL A 200 -12.83 -10.35 -1.66
N PHE A 201 -13.63 -9.73 -0.78
CA PHE A 201 -14.75 -10.38 -0.07
C PHE A 201 -15.79 -11.02 -1.01
N TYR A 202 -15.85 -10.57 -2.26
CA TYR A 202 -16.81 -11.04 -3.26
C TYR A 202 -16.18 -11.92 -4.35
N GLU A 203 -14.93 -12.32 -4.15
CA GLU A 203 -14.29 -13.30 -5.02
C GLU A 203 -14.70 -14.73 -4.62
N PRO A 204 -14.79 -15.67 -5.58
CA PRO A 204 -15.15 -17.06 -5.28
C PRO A 204 -14.20 -17.68 -4.25
N GLY A 205 -14.78 -18.32 -3.22
CA GLY A 205 -14.02 -18.93 -2.13
C GLY A 205 -13.64 -17.99 -0.98
N GLN A 206 -14.15 -16.75 -1.00
CA GLN A 206 -13.95 -15.77 0.08
C GLN A 206 -15.24 -15.46 0.87
N GLU A 207 -16.27 -16.28 0.71
CA GLU A 207 -17.58 -16.09 1.35
C GLU A 207 -17.50 -16.13 2.89
N ASP A 208 -16.49 -16.82 3.44
CA ASP A 208 -16.23 -16.91 4.88
C ASP A 208 -15.08 -16.00 5.35
N LEU A 209 -14.52 -15.16 4.47
CA LEU A 209 -13.31 -14.38 4.76
C LEU A 209 -13.48 -13.50 5.99
N GLY A 210 -14.57 -12.75 6.09
CA GLY A 210 -14.84 -11.91 7.27
C GLY A 210 -14.90 -12.71 8.58
N ALA A 211 -15.51 -13.89 8.55
CA ALA A 211 -15.57 -14.79 9.70
C ALA A 211 -14.18 -15.34 10.06
N PHE A 212 -13.38 -15.71 9.06
CA PHE A 212 -12.01 -16.18 9.24
C PHE A 212 -11.09 -15.11 9.86
N LEU A 213 -11.14 -13.88 9.35
CA LEU A 213 -10.36 -12.76 9.89
C LEU A 213 -10.74 -12.49 11.35
N LYS A 214 -12.04 -12.55 11.66
CA LYS A 214 -12.57 -12.39 13.02
C LYS A 214 -12.14 -13.52 13.97
N GLU A 215 -12.14 -14.77 13.50
CA GLU A 215 -11.74 -15.94 14.29
C GLU A 215 -10.27 -15.85 14.74
N HIS A 216 -9.41 -15.31 13.87
CA HIS A 216 -7.98 -15.19 14.14
C HIS A 216 -7.54 -13.80 14.65
N ASP A 217 -8.49 -12.93 15.00
CA ASP A 217 -8.25 -11.57 15.47
C ASP A 217 -7.26 -10.80 14.57
N VAL A 218 -7.50 -10.85 13.26
CA VAL A 218 -6.68 -10.17 12.28
C VAL A 218 -7.08 -8.70 12.23
N THR A 219 -6.11 -7.79 12.35
CA THR A 219 -6.30 -6.35 12.09
C THR A 219 -6.43 -6.12 10.59
N VAL A 220 -7.47 -5.43 10.14
CA VAL A 220 -7.67 -5.11 8.72
C VAL A 220 -7.19 -3.71 8.43
N VAL A 221 -6.24 -3.56 7.49
CA VAL A 221 -5.82 -2.26 6.93
C VAL A 221 -6.32 -2.18 5.49
N ALA A 222 -7.46 -1.53 5.30
CA ALA A 222 -8.18 -1.52 4.04
C ALA A 222 -7.83 -0.33 3.15
N SER A 223 -7.56 -0.59 1.87
CA SER A 223 -7.24 0.47 0.92
C SER A 223 -8.49 1.20 0.40
N LEU A 224 -8.72 2.44 0.84
CA LEU A 224 -9.82 3.31 0.38
C LEU A 224 -9.32 4.73 0.06
N PRO A 225 -8.89 5.00 -1.19
CA PRO A 225 -8.20 6.24 -1.54
C PRO A 225 -9.11 7.48 -1.54
N CYS A 226 -10.43 7.30 -1.44
CA CYS A 226 -11.39 8.40 -1.24
C CYS A 226 -12.72 7.86 -0.70
N TYR A 227 -13.45 8.67 0.07
CA TYR A 227 -14.84 8.39 0.46
C TYR A 227 -15.86 8.68 -0.65
N SER A 228 -15.41 9.11 -1.84
CA SER A 228 -16.27 9.35 -3.01
C SER A 228 -16.06 8.29 -4.10
N GLU A 229 -17.16 7.79 -4.66
CA GLU A 229 -17.20 6.82 -5.77
C GLU A 229 -16.33 7.26 -6.96
N ALA A 230 -16.55 8.48 -7.46
CA ALA A 230 -15.87 8.97 -8.66
C ALA A 230 -14.33 8.95 -8.54
N ASN A 231 -13.79 9.26 -7.36
CA ASN A 231 -12.34 9.25 -7.15
C ASN A 231 -11.80 7.84 -6.95
N THR A 232 -12.53 7.00 -6.21
CA THR A 232 -12.12 5.63 -5.93
C THR A 232 -12.14 4.78 -7.21
N ASP A 233 -13.24 4.84 -7.97
CA ASP A 233 -13.39 4.08 -9.20
C ASP A 233 -12.40 4.53 -10.28
N LYS A 234 -12.12 5.84 -10.36
CA LYS A 234 -11.09 6.36 -11.27
C LYS A 234 -9.71 5.79 -10.96
N GLN A 235 -9.38 5.57 -9.70
CA GLN A 235 -8.07 5.09 -9.29
C GLN A 235 -7.95 3.56 -9.32
N ARG A 236 -9.02 2.86 -8.94
CA ARG A 236 -9.00 1.42 -8.63
C ARG A 236 -9.75 0.53 -9.62
N GLY A 237 -10.60 1.10 -10.47
CA GLY A 237 -11.45 0.37 -11.42
C GLY A 237 -12.94 0.57 -11.15
N ARG A 238 -13.78 0.35 -12.16
CA ARG A 238 -15.23 0.59 -12.05
C ARG A 238 -15.88 -0.37 -11.06
N GLY A 239 -16.79 0.14 -10.23
CA GLY A 239 -17.56 -0.65 -9.28
C GLY A 239 -16.75 -1.14 -8.07
N VAL A 240 -15.53 -0.60 -7.88
CA VAL A 240 -14.73 -0.87 -6.68
C VAL A 240 -15.35 -0.19 -5.48
N PHE A 241 -15.77 1.07 -5.59
CA PHE A 241 -16.28 1.81 -4.45
C PHE A 241 -17.51 1.17 -3.82
N GLU A 242 -18.52 0.80 -4.61
CA GLU A 242 -19.74 0.15 -4.10
C GLU A 242 -19.41 -1.12 -3.31
N ARG A 243 -18.58 -2.00 -3.89
CA ARG A 243 -18.10 -3.22 -3.21
C ARG A 243 -17.30 -2.91 -1.96
N SER A 244 -16.44 -1.89 -1.98
CA SER A 244 -15.69 -1.45 -0.81
C SER A 244 -16.61 -1.01 0.32
N ILE A 245 -17.67 -0.24 0.03
CA ILE A 245 -18.67 0.18 1.01
C ILE A 245 -19.43 -1.02 1.59
N ASP A 246 -19.81 -1.98 0.75
CA ASP A 246 -20.50 -3.18 1.23
C ASP A 246 -19.59 -4.03 2.14
N ALA A 247 -18.32 -4.22 1.78
CA ALA A 247 -17.35 -4.98 2.59
C ALA A 247 -17.07 -4.29 3.94
N LEU A 248 -16.99 -2.96 3.95
CA LEU A 248 -16.83 -2.18 5.20
C LEU A 248 -18.03 -2.34 6.14
N LYS A 249 -19.26 -2.38 5.60
CA LYS A 249 -20.46 -2.65 6.41
C LYS A 249 -20.45 -4.06 6.99
N GLU A 250 -20.02 -5.05 6.21
CA GLU A 250 -19.87 -6.42 6.70
C GLU A 250 -18.83 -6.50 7.83
N LEU A 251 -17.67 -5.87 7.65
CA LEU A 251 -16.65 -5.75 8.69
C LEU A 251 -17.20 -5.08 9.96
N ASN A 252 -17.90 -3.94 9.85
CA ASN A 252 -18.55 -3.29 11.00
C ASN A 252 -19.56 -4.21 11.69
N ALA A 253 -20.37 -4.97 10.95
CA ALA A 253 -21.30 -5.94 11.52
C ALA A 253 -20.58 -7.07 12.28
N LEU A 254 -19.35 -7.40 11.88
CA LEU A 254 -18.48 -8.34 12.59
C LEU A 254 -17.77 -7.72 13.81
N GLY A 255 -17.86 -6.41 13.97
CA GLY A 255 -17.33 -5.62 15.08
C GLY A 255 -16.10 -4.79 14.74
N TYR A 256 -15.56 -4.88 13.52
CA TYR A 256 -14.37 -4.15 13.11
C TYR A 256 -14.60 -2.64 13.07
N GLY A 257 -13.68 -1.87 13.65
CA GLY A 257 -13.78 -0.40 13.69
C GLY A 257 -14.79 0.15 14.70
N ILE A 258 -15.54 -0.73 15.37
CA ILE A 258 -16.55 -0.36 16.37
C ILE A 258 -15.89 -0.27 17.75
N GLU A 259 -16.12 0.84 18.45
CA GLU A 259 -15.59 1.04 19.80
C GLU A 259 -16.05 -0.06 20.77
N GLY A 260 -15.14 -0.56 21.60
CA GLY A 260 -15.42 -1.57 22.62
C GLY A 260 -15.42 -3.02 22.13
N THR A 261 -15.25 -3.30 20.84
CA THR A 261 -15.20 -4.68 20.31
C THR A 261 -13.78 -5.27 20.27
N GLY A 262 -12.75 -4.43 20.40
CA GLY A 262 -11.34 -4.78 20.29
C GLY A 262 -10.85 -5.02 18.86
N ARG A 263 -11.70 -4.92 17.83
CA ARG A 263 -11.35 -5.27 16.44
C ARG A 263 -10.97 -4.04 15.63
N THR A 264 -9.73 -3.99 15.18
CA THR A 264 -9.16 -2.83 14.49
C THR A 264 -9.44 -2.87 12.99
N LEU A 265 -10.01 -1.79 12.47
CA LEU A 265 -10.17 -1.54 11.03
C LEU A 265 -9.57 -0.18 10.71
N ASP A 266 -8.44 -0.18 10.04
CA ASP A 266 -7.79 1.04 9.58
C ASP A 266 -8.03 1.23 8.09
N LEU A 267 -8.09 2.49 7.63
CA LEU A 267 -8.23 2.83 6.23
C LEU A 267 -6.94 3.48 5.70
N MET A 268 -6.60 3.20 4.44
CA MET A 268 -5.45 3.78 3.76
C MET A 268 -5.87 4.75 2.66
N TYR A 269 -5.42 6.00 2.77
CA TYR A 269 -5.55 7.05 1.76
C TYR A 269 -4.28 7.17 0.92
N ASN A 270 -4.46 7.16 -0.41
CA ASN A 270 -3.41 7.51 -1.37
C ASN A 270 -3.89 8.68 -2.25
N PRO A 271 -3.04 9.68 -2.54
CA PRO A 271 -3.38 10.77 -3.45
C PRO A 271 -3.77 10.28 -4.85
N GLY A 272 -4.76 10.92 -5.47
CA GLY A 272 -5.14 10.64 -6.87
C GLY A 272 -4.21 11.25 -7.93
N GLY A 273 -2.99 11.65 -7.57
CA GLY A 273 -2.06 12.32 -8.48
C GLY A 273 -0.69 12.64 -7.87
N ALA A 274 0.05 13.51 -8.57
CA ALA A 274 1.42 13.92 -8.25
C ALA A 274 1.48 15.06 -7.22
N PHE A 275 0.94 14.82 -6.03
CA PHE A 275 1.00 15.74 -4.88
C PHE A 275 1.11 14.94 -3.57
N LEU A 276 1.63 15.58 -2.53
CA LEU A 276 1.73 14.97 -1.20
C LEU A 276 0.35 14.82 -0.55
N PRO A 277 0.12 13.79 0.27
CA PRO A 277 -1.13 13.66 1.00
C PRO A 277 -1.36 14.88 1.93
N PRO A 278 -2.62 15.23 2.20
CA PRO A 278 -2.96 16.17 3.27
C PRO A 278 -2.50 15.63 4.63
N GLU A 279 -2.52 16.49 5.64
CA GLU A 279 -2.23 16.12 7.01
C GLU A 279 -3.22 15.05 7.52
N GLN A 280 -2.69 13.96 8.08
CA GLN A 280 -3.43 12.73 8.35
C GLN A 280 -4.58 12.94 9.34
N SER A 281 -4.38 13.69 10.43
CA SER A 281 -5.40 13.87 11.46
C SER A 281 -6.61 14.68 10.95
N LYS A 282 -6.37 15.74 10.16
CA LYS A 282 -7.46 16.47 9.47
C LYS A 282 -8.21 15.60 8.49
N LEU A 283 -7.50 14.79 7.70
CA LEU A 283 -8.14 13.91 6.72
C LEU A 283 -8.96 12.80 7.40
N GLU A 284 -8.47 12.28 8.54
CA GLU A 284 -9.18 11.28 9.33
C GLU A 284 -10.55 11.78 9.80
N VAL A 285 -10.62 13.01 10.32
CA VAL A 285 -11.89 13.62 10.76
C VAL A 285 -12.89 13.71 9.61
N ALA A 286 -12.44 14.15 8.43
CA ALA A 286 -13.30 14.23 7.25
C ALA A 286 -13.78 12.84 6.81
N TYR A 287 -12.89 11.85 6.77
CA TYR A 287 -13.23 10.46 6.45
C TYR A 287 -14.26 9.88 7.41
N LYS A 288 -14.06 10.06 8.73
CA LYS A 288 -14.98 9.58 9.76
C LYS A 288 -16.36 10.22 9.61
N SER A 289 -16.44 11.52 9.37
CA SER A 289 -17.73 12.21 9.16
C SER A 289 -18.45 11.68 7.91
N GLU A 290 -17.78 11.71 6.76
CA GLU A 290 -18.39 11.38 5.47
C GLU A 290 -18.84 9.91 5.40
N LEU A 291 -18.01 8.97 5.88
CA LEU A 291 -18.36 7.55 5.85
C LEU A 291 -19.48 7.21 6.84
N LYS A 292 -19.49 7.85 8.01
CA LYS A 292 -20.55 7.65 9.01
C LYS A 292 -21.87 8.26 8.55
N GLU A 293 -21.88 9.49 8.06
CA GLU A 293 -23.09 10.18 7.63
C GLU A 293 -23.71 9.55 6.37
N ALA A 294 -22.89 9.20 5.38
CA ALA A 294 -23.40 8.69 4.10
C ALA A 294 -23.71 7.18 4.14
N TYR A 295 -22.96 6.40 4.91
CA TYR A 295 -23.01 4.93 4.83
C TYR A 295 -23.13 4.21 6.18
N GLY A 296 -23.08 4.93 7.31
CA GLY A 296 -23.09 4.35 8.65
C GLY A 296 -21.84 3.55 8.98
N ILE A 297 -20.71 3.86 8.32
CA ILE A 297 -19.44 3.13 8.49
C ILE A 297 -18.57 3.82 9.55
N GLU A 298 -17.99 3.03 10.44
CA GLU A 298 -16.99 3.46 11.42
C GLU A 298 -15.67 2.71 11.20
N PHE A 299 -14.55 3.34 11.55
CA PHE A 299 -13.22 2.75 11.45
C PHE A 299 -12.31 3.34 12.53
N SER A 300 -11.23 2.63 12.83
CA SER A 300 -10.28 2.93 13.90
C SER A 300 -9.40 4.13 13.55
N ASN A 301 -8.52 3.99 12.56
CA ASN A 301 -7.57 5.05 12.17
C ASN A 301 -7.49 5.22 10.63
N LEU A 302 -7.08 6.40 10.19
CA LEU A 302 -6.75 6.68 8.80
C LEU A 302 -5.23 6.80 8.66
N PHE A 303 -4.66 6.10 7.69
CA PHE A 303 -3.27 6.20 7.29
C PHE A 303 -3.15 6.90 5.95
N THR A 304 -2.25 7.87 5.83
CA THR A 304 -1.91 8.50 4.55
C THR A 304 -0.62 7.93 3.99
N LEU A 305 -0.62 7.58 2.71
CA LEU A 305 0.56 7.11 2.00
C LEU A 305 0.87 8.04 0.83
N THR A 306 2.12 8.49 0.76
CA THR A 306 2.65 9.21 -0.42
C THR A 306 2.81 8.23 -1.58
N ASN A 307 2.35 8.62 -2.78
CA ASN A 307 2.56 7.81 -3.97
C ASN A 307 4.06 7.69 -4.28
N MET A 308 4.60 6.49 -4.11
CA MET A 308 6.01 6.23 -4.41
C MET A 308 6.25 6.31 -5.91
N PRO A 309 7.34 6.97 -6.39
CA PRO A 309 7.61 7.18 -7.81
C PRO A 309 8.14 5.90 -8.49
N ILE A 310 7.43 4.77 -8.36
CA ILE A 310 7.79 3.45 -8.84
C ILE A 310 6.63 2.80 -9.60
N LYS A 311 6.93 1.83 -10.47
CA LYS A 311 5.92 1.02 -11.19
C LYS A 311 4.87 1.88 -11.91
N ARG A 312 3.57 1.57 -11.74
CA ARG A 312 2.48 2.25 -12.46
C ARG A 312 2.43 3.75 -12.18
N PHE A 313 2.78 4.19 -10.97
CA PHE A 313 2.84 5.62 -10.70
C PHE A 313 4.05 6.29 -11.38
N ALA A 314 5.19 5.60 -11.52
CA ALA A 314 6.30 6.10 -12.33
C ALA A 314 5.95 6.21 -13.82
N ASP A 315 5.24 5.20 -14.37
CA ASP A 315 4.74 5.23 -15.75
C ASP A 315 3.76 6.40 -15.96
N PHE A 316 2.84 6.63 -15.02
CA PHE A 316 1.96 7.80 -14.99
C PHE A 316 2.76 9.10 -15.02
N LEU A 317 3.70 9.29 -14.09
CA LEU A 317 4.53 10.49 -14.03
C LEU A 317 5.29 10.73 -15.34
N HIS A 318 5.83 9.67 -15.95
CA HIS A 318 6.58 9.78 -17.20
C HIS A 318 5.68 10.21 -18.36
N ARG A 319 4.52 9.56 -18.52
CA ARG A 319 3.55 9.86 -19.57
C ARG A 319 3.03 11.29 -19.46
N GLU A 320 2.68 11.71 -18.25
CA GLU A 320 2.19 13.05 -17.96
C GLU A 320 3.30 14.11 -17.97
N LYS A 321 4.56 13.72 -18.21
CA LYS A 321 5.75 14.60 -18.17
C LYS A 321 5.93 15.31 -16.82
N LYS A 322 5.56 14.64 -15.73
CA LYS A 322 5.59 15.13 -14.35
C LYS A 322 6.71 14.54 -13.50
N THR A 323 7.55 13.66 -14.05
CA THR A 323 8.62 13.02 -13.27
C THR A 323 9.54 14.04 -12.61
N GLU A 324 10.01 15.05 -13.34
CA GLU A 324 10.90 16.08 -12.78
C GLU A 324 10.21 16.94 -11.72
N GLU A 325 9.02 17.47 -12.04
CA GLU A 325 8.20 18.24 -11.10
C GLU A 325 7.93 17.47 -9.80
N TYR A 326 7.57 16.18 -9.91
CA TYR A 326 7.26 15.37 -8.75
C TYR A 326 8.51 15.04 -7.92
N MET A 327 9.63 14.66 -8.56
CA MET A 327 10.88 14.46 -7.81
C MET A 327 11.32 15.75 -7.11
N LYS A 328 11.15 16.92 -7.76
CA LYS A 328 11.39 18.22 -7.12
C LYS A 328 10.51 18.43 -5.90
N LEU A 329 9.21 18.14 -6.01
CA LEU A 329 8.26 18.24 -4.90
C LEU A 329 8.73 17.41 -3.69
N LEU A 330 9.17 16.17 -3.93
CA LEU A 330 9.64 15.30 -2.86
C LEU A 330 10.92 15.84 -2.18
N VAL A 331 11.87 16.33 -2.97
CA VAL A 331 13.12 16.94 -2.47
C VAL A 331 12.84 18.22 -1.69
N ASP A 332 12.05 19.14 -2.25
CA ASP A 332 11.70 20.42 -1.62
C ASP A 332 10.98 20.24 -0.28
N ASN A 333 10.32 19.10 -0.08
CA ASN A 333 9.60 18.75 1.14
C ASN A 333 10.32 17.68 1.95
N PHE A 334 11.62 17.43 1.73
CA PHE A 334 12.38 16.49 2.54
C PHE A 334 12.29 16.87 4.03
N ASN A 335 11.88 15.91 4.85
CA ASN A 335 11.72 16.05 6.28
C ASN A 335 12.69 15.09 6.99
N VAL A 336 13.66 15.67 7.70
CA VAL A 336 14.65 14.90 8.47
C VAL A 336 14.00 14.07 9.59
N SER A 337 12.93 14.58 10.22
CA SER A 337 12.17 13.82 11.22
C SER A 337 11.53 12.57 10.60
N ALA A 338 11.03 12.66 9.36
CA ALA A 338 10.52 11.49 8.65
C ALA A 338 11.64 10.51 8.30
N ALA A 339 12.85 11.01 7.96
CA ALA A 339 14.01 10.17 7.67
C ALA A 339 14.47 9.35 8.89
N GLU A 340 14.35 9.89 10.11
CA GLU A 340 14.65 9.15 11.34
C GLU A 340 13.65 8.01 11.61
N ASN A 341 12.39 8.19 11.18
CA ASN A 341 11.27 7.29 11.51
C ASN A 341 10.85 6.36 10.35
N VAL A 342 11.68 6.20 9.32
CA VAL A 342 11.34 5.34 8.18
C VAL A 342 11.11 3.88 8.60
N MET A 343 10.06 3.26 8.05
CA MET A 343 9.66 1.88 8.37
C MET A 343 10.79 0.85 8.20
N CYS A 344 11.72 1.09 7.27
CA CYS A 344 12.81 0.17 6.96
C CYS A 344 13.72 -0.12 8.16
N ARG A 345 13.69 0.72 9.21
CA ARG A 345 14.44 0.51 10.45
C ARG A 345 13.87 -0.63 11.30
N ASP A 346 12.55 -0.85 11.26
CA ASP A 346 11.84 -1.78 12.13
C ASP A 346 11.09 -2.90 11.37
N VAL A 347 11.06 -2.80 10.04
CA VAL A 347 10.49 -3.81 9.15
C VAL A 347 11.61 -4.62 8.49
N VAL A 348 11.36 -5.91 8.32
CA VAL A 348 11.95 -6.72 7.26
C VAL A 348 10.83 -7.24 6.37
N SER A 349 11.01 -7.12 5.04
CA SER A 349 10.00 -7.49 4.05
C SER A 349 10.44 -8.75 3.30
N ILE A 350 9.58 -9.77 3.30
CA ILE A 350 9.78 -11.05 2.64
C ILE A 350 8.88 -11.11 1.41
N LYS A 351 9.47 -11.40 0.26
CA LYS A 351 8.75 -11.59 -1.00
C LYS A 351 8.21 -13.01 -1.10
N TRP A 352 7.20 -13.23 -1.94
CA TRP A 352 6.57 -14.53 -2.17
C TRP A 352 7.55 -15.66 -2.54
N ASP A 353 8.69 -15.32 -3.17
CA ASP A 353 9.77 -16.27 -3.51
C ASP A 353 10.76 -16.54 -2.35
N GLY A 354 10.55 -15.89 -1.20
CA GLY A 354 11.38 -16.02 -0.01
C GLY A 354 12.54 -15.02 0.07
N SER A 355 12.72 -14.11 -0.90
CA SER A 355 13.79 -13.11 -0.85
C SER A 355 13.54 -12.04 0.23
N LEU A 356 14.60 -11.60 0.92
CA LEU A 356 14.54 -10.60 2.00
C LEU A 356 14.94 -9.19 1.53
N TYR A 357 14.22 -8.19 2.02
CA TYR A 357 14.38 -6.77 1.72
C TYR A 357 14.17 -5.91 2.96
N ASP A 358 14.69 -4.68 2.94
CA ASP A 358 14.53 -3.75 4.06
C ASP A 358 13.09 -3.21 4.21
N CYS A 359 12.33 -3.14 3.12
CA CYS A 359 10.93 -2.73 3.11
C CYS A 359 10.19 -3.15 1.83
N ASP A 360 8.88 -2.96 1.78
CA ASP A 360 8.05 -3.25 0.60
C ASP A 360 8.52 -2.50 -0.65
N PHE A 361 8.91 -1.23 -0.57
CA PHE A 361 9.34 -0.47 -1.75
C PHE A 361 10.69 -0.95 -2.31
N ASN A 362 11.62 -1.30 -1.43
CA ASN A 362 12.86 -1.97 -1.82
C ASN A 362 12.56 -3.31 -2.48
N GLN A 363 11.62 -4.08 -1.93
CA GLN A 363 11.15 -5.33 -2.52
C GLN A 363 10.59 -5.13 -3.93
N GLN A 364 9.69 -4.17 -4.15
CA GLN A 364 9.11 -3.93 -5.46
C GLN A 364 10.15 -3.49 -6.52
N LEU A 365 11.27 -2.93 -6.08
CA LEU A 365 12.39 -2.53 -6.94
C LEU A 365 13.52 -3.56 -7.05
N ASP A 366 13.38 -4.74 -6.42
CA ASP A 366 14.44 -5.74 -6.29
C ASP A 366 15.75 -5.19 -5.69
N ILE A 367 15.65 -4.26 -4.74
CA ILE A 367 16.80 -3.68 -4.02
C ILE A 367 17.02 -4.45 -2.70
N GLY A 368 17.81 -5.52 -2.76
CA GLY A 368 18.08 -6.39 -1.60
C GLY A 368 18.92 -5.75 -0.50
N LEU A 369 19.05 -6.46 0.62
CA LEU A 369 19.81 -6.03 1.81
C LEU A 369 21.26 -5.66 1.48
N LEU A 370 21.71 -4.46 1.90
CA LEU A 370 23.08 -4.01 1.67
C LEU A 370 24.06 -4.60 2.70
N GLY A 371 25.27 -4.95 2.24
CA GLY A 371 26.32 -5.52 3.07
C GLY A 371 26.31 -7.04 3.17
N ALA A 372 25.26 -7.71 2.65
CA ALA A 372 25.27 -9.16 2.48
C ALA A 372 26.18 -9.58 1.32
N LYS A 373 26.88 -10.72 1.47
CA LYS A 373 27.76 -11.28 0.41
C LYS A 373 27.00 -11.72 -0.85
N ALA A 374 25.72 -12.06 -0.68
CA ALA A 374 24.79 -12.47 -1.73
C ALA A 374 23.37 -12.07 -1.31
N PRO A 375 22.40 -11.98 -2.25
CA PRO A 375 20.99 -11.83 -1.91
C PRO A 375 20.56 -12.87 -0.88
N LYS A 376 19.89 -12.44 0.18
CA LYS A 376 19.43 -13.30 1.27
C LYS A 376 17.99 -13.74 1.02
N THR A 377 17.73 -15.00 1.34
CA THR A 377 16.38 -15.58 1.35
C THR A 377 16.04 -16.09 2.74
N VAL A 378 14.78 -16.47 2.94
CA VAL A 378 14.29 -17.08 4.19
C VAL A 378 15.05 -18.38 4.53
N PHE A 379 15.70 -19.02 3.55
CA PHE A 379 16.51 -20.23 3.75
C PHE A 379 17.94 -19.92 4.25
N ASP A 380 18.36 -18.65 4.21
CA ASP A 380 19.72 -18.22 4.58
C ASP A 380 19.82 -17.59 5.97
N VAL A 381 18.70 -17.55 6.71
CA VAL A 381 18.56 -16.95 8.04
C VAL A 381 17.73 -17.85 8.94
N GLU A 382 18.06 -17.85 10.23
CA GLU A 382 17.30 -18.53 11.28
C GLU A 382 16.27 -17.61 11.93
N SER A 383 16.59 -16.32 12.04
CA SER A 383 15.78 -15.31 12.74
C SER A 383 16.02 -13.91 12.16
N VAL A 384 15.22 -12.91 12.56
CA VAL A 384 15.41 -11.51 12.11
C VAL A 384 16.64 -10.85 12.74
N GLU A 385 17.19 -11.44 13.79
CA GLU A 385 18.43 -11.02 14.45
C GLU A 385 19.65 -11.18 13.51
N ASP A 386 19.61 -12.13 12.56
CA ASP A 386 20.72 -12.41 11.62
C ASP A 386 21.00 -11.28 10.62
N ILE A 387 20.08 -10.32 10.47
CA ILE A 387 20.23 -9.16 9.58
C ILE A 387 20.59 -7.87 10.31
N VAL A 388 20.74 -7.91 11.63
CA VAL A 388 21.16 -6.75 12.44
C VAL A 388 22.60 -6.35 12.07
N GLY A 389 22.86 -5.05 12.03
CA GLY A 389 24.14 -4.48 11.63
C GLY A 389 24.34 -4.36 10.12
N LEU A 390 23.42 -4.91 9.30
CA LEU A 390 23.39 -4.61 7.87
C LEU A 390 22.95 -3.15 7.64
N LYS A 391 23.44 -2.57 6.55
CA LYS A 391 22.99 -1.25 6.12
C LYS A 391 21.62 -1.38 5.45
N ILE A 392 20.76 -0.40 5.69
CA ILE A 392 19.45 -0.35 5.05
C ILE A 392 19.64 0.19 3.63
N ALA A 393 19.18 -0.57 2.65
CA ALA A 393 19.26 -0.20 1.26
C ALA A 393 18.38 1.02 0.94
N SER A 394 18.93 2.02 0.26
CA SER A 394 18.19 3.20 -0.17
C SER A 394 18.51 3.59 -1.60
N ASP A 395 17.56 4.24 -2.25
CA ASP A 395 17.68 4.78 -3.61
C ASP A 395 16.72 6.00 -3.75
N ASN A 396 16.70 6.63 -4.91
CA ASN A 396 15.98 7.87 -5.20
C ASN A 396 14.47 7.81 -4.95
N HIS A 397 13.85 6.62 -4.88
CA HIS A 397 12.44 6.50 -4.51
C HIS A 397 12.20 6.89 -3.04
N CYS A 398 13.20 6.75 -2.16
CA CYS A 398 13.09 6.99 -0.73
C CYS A 398 12.76 8.45 -0.37
N PHE A 399 12.98 9.41 -1.28
CA PHE A 399 12.45 10.77 -1.15
C PHE A 399 10.92 10.79 -0.97
N GLY A 400 10.20 9.78 -1.48
CA GLY A 400 8.76 9.63 -1.25
C GLY A 400 8.40 9.32 0.22
N CYS A 401 9.22 8.48 0.89
CA CYS A 401 9.02 8.12 2.29
C CYS A 401 9.35 9.27 3.25
N THR A 402 10.24 10.17 2.85
CA THR A 402 10.74 11.25 3.71
C THR A 402 10.20 12.63 3.37
N ALA A 403 9.31 12.75 2.37
CA ALA A 403 8.70 14.03 2.02
C ALA A 403 7.48 14.35 2.91
N GLY A 404 7.30 15.64 3.25
CA GLY A 404 6.15 16.14 4.00
C GLY A 404 6.09 15.58 5.43
N SER A 405 4.94 15.03 5.82
CA SER A 405 4.77 14.29 7.10
C SER A 405 5.40 12.89 7.09
N GLY A 406 6.18 12.57 6.06
CA GLY A 406 6.69 11.22 5.84
C GLY A 406 5.60 10.22 5.46
N SER A 407 6.02 9.04 5.04
CA SER A 407 5.10 8.02 4.55
C SER A 407 5.62 6.61 4.82
N SER A 408 4.75 5.78 5.38
CA SER A 408 4.96 4.35 5.58
C SER A 408 3.67 3.58 5.33
N CYS A 409 3.75 2.24 5.30
CA CYS A 409 2.56 1.40 5.29
C CYS A 409 1.72 1.53 6.59
N GLY A 410 2.21 2.22 7.63
CA GLY A 410 1.45 2.59 8.84
C GLY A 410 1.00 4.06 8.88
N GLY A 411 1.10 4.80 7.77
CA GLY A 411 0.71 6.22 7.69
C GLY A 411 1.89 7.19 7.82
N ALA A 412 1.57 8.42 8.21
CA ALA A 412 2.51 9.50 8.45
C ALA A 412 3.47 9.19 9.62
N ILE A 413 4.71 9.67 9.53
CA ILE A 413 5.81 9.33 10.46
C ILE A 413 6.56 10.56 11.00
N ALA A 414 6.03 11.78 10.77
CA ALA A 414 6.63 13.03 11.23
C ALA A 414 5.62 14.16 11.43
#